data_AF-A0A385LGI2-F1
#
_entry.id   AF-A0A385LGI2-F1
#
_cell.length_a   1.000
_cell.length_b   1.000
_cell.length_c   1.000
_cell.angle_alpha   90.00
_cell.angle_beta   90.00
_cell.angle_gamma   90.00
#
_symmetry.space_group_name_H-M   'P 1'
#
loop_
_entity.id
_entity.type
_entity.pdbx_description
1 polymer ?
#
loop_
_entity_poly.entity_id
_entity_poly.type
_entity_poly.pdbx_seq_one_letter_code
_entity_poly.pdbx_strand_id
1 'polypeptide(L)'
;MSPSLSVITTVVVGLMVGVEFSVAFVINPITLALPAPASMAARSHGARMMGRAMPFWYFGSLILTGVLAVTTWGTTASVAALAAAALLAVSVIMSIALLVPINNRSASWTDETYPEDWREQTQRWDNLHYIRVAIIVGAFALVAVAATSL
;
A
#
# COMPACT_ATOMS: atom_id res chain seq x y z
N MET A 1 27.51 4.70 -3.71
CA MET A 1 26.40 3.95 -3.09
C MET A 1 26.66 2.45 -3.22
N SER A 2 26.21 1.59 -2.29
CA SER A 2 26.33 0.14 -2.50
C SER A 2 25.20 -0.37 -3.42
N PRO A 3 25.50 -1.12 -4.49
CA PRO A 3 24.48 -1.75 -5.35
C PRO A 3 23.45 -2.56 -4.54
N SER A 4 23.87 -3.10 -3.39
CA SER A 4 23.02 -3.85 -2.46
C SER A 4 21.84 -3.04 -1.92
N LEU A 5 22.02 -1.77 -1.56
CA LEU A 5 20.91 -0.98 -1.00
C LEU A 5 19.81 -0.74 -2.04
N SER A 6 20.19 -0.46 -3.30
CA SER A 6 19.23 -0.25 -4.38
C SER A 6 18.46 -1.53 -4.70
N VAL A 7 19.14 -2.68 -4.72
CA VAL A 7 18.51 -3.99 -4.90
C VAL A 7 17.55 -4.27 -3.75
N ILE A 8 17.97 -4.11 -2.49
CA ILE A 8 17.13 -4.32 -1.32
C ILE A 8 15.90 -3.42 -1.35
N THR A 9 16.10 -2.13 -1.63
CA THR A 9 14.99 -1.15 -1.70
C THR A 9 14.00 -1.55 -2.80
N THR A 10 14.49 -1.90 -3.99
CA THR A 10 13.64 -2.31 -5.11
C THR A 10 12.84 -3.58 -4.77
N VAL A 11 13.47 -4.59 -4.18
CA VAL A 11 12.80 -5.84 -3.80
C VAL A 11 11.74 -5.60 -2.74
N VAL A 12 12.06 -4.85 -1.66
CA VAL A 12 11.12 -4.60 -0.56
C VAL A 12 9.92 -3.77 -1.04
N VAL A 13 10.17 -2.69 -1.78
CA VAL A 13 9.09 -1.85 -2.34
C VAL A 13 8.25 -2.64 -3.33
N GLY A 14 8.88 -3.43 -4.21
CA GLY A 14 8.20 -4.26 -5.20
C GLY A 14 7.29 -5.31 -4.58
N LEU A 15 7.74 -5.99 -3.52
CA LEU A 15 6.91 -6.95 -2.77
C LEU A 15 5.71 -6.27 -2.11
N MET A 16 5.92 -5.12 -1.47
CA MET A 16 4.85 -4.33 -0.85
C MET A 16 3.79 -3.91 -1.90
N VAL A 17 4.23 -3.36 -3.04
CA VAL A 17 3.35 -2.97 -4.15
C VAL A 17 2.64 -4.18 -4.74
N GLY A 18 3.31 -5.32 -4.88
CA GLY A 18 2.72 -6.56 -5.38
C GLY A 18 1.58 -7.07 -4.50
N VAL A 19 1.72 -7.01 -3.17
CA VAL A 19 0.66 -7.34 -2.22
C VAL A 19 -0.54 -6.41 -2.43
N GLU A 20 -0.32 -5.11 -2.50
CA GLU A 20 -1.39 -4.12 -2.60
C GLU A 20 -2.12 -4.13 -3.95
N PHE A 21 -1.37 -4.41 -5.03
CA PHE A 21 -1.92 -4.67 -6.35
C PHE A 21 -2.81 -5.93 -6.33
N SER A 22 -2.33 -7.02 -5.72
CA SER A 22 -3.13 -8.25 -5.58
C SER A 22 -4.41 -8.01 -4.79
N VAL A 23 -4.34 -7.22 -3.72
CA VAL A 23 -5.55 -6.83 -2.95
C VAL A 23 -6.57 -6.15 -3.85
N ALA A 24 -6.14 -5.15 -4.62
CA ALA A 24 -7.04 -4.34 -5.44
C ALA A 24 -7.67 -5.11 -6.62
N PHE A 25 -6.91 -5.97 -7.28
CA PHE A 25 -7.32 -6.59 -8.55
C PHE A 25 -7.67 -8.07 -8.46
N VAL A 26 -7.34 -8.74 -7.35
CA VAL A 26 -7.59 -10.18 -7.17
C VAL A 26 -8.43 -10.43 -5.93
N ILE A 27 -7.96 -10.03 -4.76
CA ILE A 27 -8.61 -10.38 -3.49
C ILE A 27 -9.96 -9.66 -3.33
N ASN A 28 -10.01 -8.36 -3.61
CA ASN A 28 -11.25 -7.59 -3.49
C ASN A 28 -12.35 -8.10 -4.45
N PRO A 29 -12.08 -8.33 -5.75
CA PRO A 29 -13.05 -8.95 -6.64
C PRO A 29 -13.54 -10.33 -6.18
N ILE A 30 -12.61 -11.20 -5.74
CA ILE A 30 -12.98 -12.54 -5.23
C ILE A 30 -13.91 -12.42 -4.02
N THR A 31 -13.56 -11.58 -3.05
CA THR A 31 -14.34 -11.45 -1.81
C THR A 31 -15.67 -10.73 -2.02
N LEU A 32 -15.78 -9.83 -3.00
CA LEU A 32 -17.03 -9.16 -3.38
C LEU A 32 -18.03 -10.08 -4.07
N ALA A 33 -17.56 -11.12 -4.77
CA ALA A 33 -18.42 -12.08 -5.45
C ALA A 33 -19.08 -13.09 -4.48
N LEU A 34 -18.64 -13.14 -3.22
CA LEU A 34 -19.19 -14.05 -2.21
C LEU A 34 -20.52 -13.52 -1.61
N PRO A 35 -21.36 -14.41 -1.05
CA PRO A 35 -22.50 -13.98 -0.23
C PRO A 35 -22.07 -13.01 0.89
N ALA A 36 -22.96 -12.09 1.26
CA ALA A 36 -22.63 -10.99 2.17
C ALA A 36 -21.93 -11.43 3.47
N PRO A 37 -22.39 -12.49 4.20
CA PRO A 37 -21.71 -12.95 5.42
C PRO A 37 -20.24 -13.35 5.16
N ALA A 38 -19.99 -14.14 4.10
CA ALA A 38 -18.64 -14.57 3.74
C ALA A 38 -17.75 -13.41 3.28
N SER A 39 -18.31 -12.46 2.51
CA SER A 39 -17.60 -11.24 2.07
C SER A 39 -17.14 -10.40 3.26
N MET A 40 -18.01 -10.23 4.24
CA MET A 40 -17.71 -9.48 5.46
C MET A 40 -16.73 -10.19 6.37
N ALA A 41 -16.87 -11.50 6.58
CA ALA A 41 -15.93 -12.27 7.37
C ALA A 41 -14.51 -12.16 6.79
N ALA A 42 -14.39 -12.26 5.45
CA ALA A 42 -13.13 -12.06 4.74
C ALA A 42 -12.57 -10.64 4.93
N ARG A 43 -13.40 -9.60 4.79
CA ARG A 43 -12.99 -8.20 4.99
C ARG A 43 -12.59 -7.90 6.42
N SER A 44 -13.38 -8.32 7.39
CA SER A 44 -13.15 -8.11 8.82
C SER A 44 -11.85 -8.77 9.27
N HIS A 45 -11.61 -10.01 8.82
CA HIS A 45 -10.34 -10.70 9.07
C HIS A 45 -9.16 -10.05 8.34
N GLY A 46 -9.32 -9.74 7.06
CA GLY A 46 -8.32 -9.07 6.24
C GLY A 46 -7.91 -7.72 6.83
N ALA A 47 -8.87 -6.93 7.30
CA ALA A 47 -8.67 -5.65 7.96
C ALA A 47 -7.77 -5.77 9.19
N ARG A 48 -7.99 -6.79 10.04
CA ARG A 48 -7.16 -7.04 11.24
C ARG A 48 -5.76 -7.51 10.88
N MET A 49 -5.65 -8.47 9.97
CA MET A 49 -4.35 -9.04 9.57
C MET A 49 -3.49 -8.00 8.87
N MET A 50 -4.03 -7.34 7.83
CA MET A 50 -3.32 -6.33 7.05
C MET A 50 -3.04 -5.08 7.88
N GLY A 51 -3.96 -4.66 8.75
CA GLY A 51 -3.74 -3.54 9.67
C GLY A 51 -2.55 -3.75 10.62
N ARG A 52 -2.23 -5.00 10.96
CA ARG A 52 -1.05 -5.36 11.76
C ARG A 52 0.21 -5.48 10.92
N ALA A 53 0.12 -6.06 9.71
CA ALA A 53 1.29 -6.38 8.89
C ALA A 53 1.76 -5.21 8.03
N MET A 54 0.85 -4.50 7.35
CA MET A 54 1.20 -3.52 6.32
C MET A 54 1.96 -2.29 6.83
N PRO A 55 1.76 -1.75 8.05
CA PRO A 55 2.54 -0.61 8.52
C PRO A 55 4.06 -0.85 8.43
N PHE A 56 4.53 -2.05 8.76
CA PHE A 56 5.95 -2.40 8.66
C PHE A 56 6.46 -2.32 7.21
N TRP A 57 5.68 -2.81 6.25
CA TRP A 57 6.03 -2.75 4.83
C TRP A 57 6.05 -1.31 4.29
N TYR A 58 5.08 -0.48 4.67
CA TYR A 58 5.01 0.91 4.23
C TYR A 58 6.13 1.76 4.81
N PHE A 59 6.32 1.72 6.13
CA PHE A 59 7.38 2.51 6.77
C PHE A 59 8.77 1.99 6.38
N GLY A 60 8.95 0.66 6.29
CA GLY A 60 10.19 0.07 5.80
C GLY A 60 10.53 0.51 4.38
N SER A 61 9.55 0.46 3.47
CA SER A 61 9.70 0.96 2.09
C SER A 61 10.06 2.44 2.04
N LEU A 62 9.37 3.27 2.82
CA LEU A 62 9.61 4.71 2.88
C LEU A 62 11.01 5.03 3.44
N ILE A 63 11.42 4.37 4.53
CA ILE A 63 12.74 4.56 5.14
C ILE A 63 13.84 4.14 4.15
N LEU A 64 13.74 2.95 3.55
CA LEU A 64 14.71 2.48 2.57
C LEU A 64 14.84 3.44 1.38
N THR A 65 13.71 3.90 0.85
CA THR A 65 13.69 4.86 -0.27
C THR A 65 14.24 6.22 0.14
N GLY A 66 13.98 6.68 1.37
CA GLY A 66 14.57 7.90 1.91
C GLY A 66 16.09 7.81 2.06
N VAL A 67 16.60 6.68 2.58
CA VAL A 67 18.04 6.42 2.68
C VAL A 67 18.66 6.35 1.28
N LEU A 68 17.99 5.71 0.32
CA LEU A 68 18.41 5.70 -1.08
C LEU A 68 18.53 7.13 -1.63
N ALA A 69 17.54 8.00 -1.38
CA ALA A 69 17.58 9.41 -1.80
C ALA A 69 18.75 10.19 -1.17
N VAL A 70 18.99 10.02 0.13
CA VAL A 70 20.10 10.69 0.83
C VAL A 70 21.46 10.21 0.34
N THR A 71 21.60 8.90 0.13
CA THR A 71 22.88 8.30 -0.28
C THR A 71 23.21 8.49 -1.76
N THR A 72 22.22 8.81 -2.59
CA THR A 72 22.39 9.20 -4.00
C THR A 72 22.48 10.71 -4.21
N TRP A 73 22.48 11.51 -3.14
CA TRP A 73 22.43 12.97 -3.25
C TRP A 73 23.54 13.53 -4.16
N GLY A 74 23.16 14.43 -5.07
CA GLY A 74 24.07 15.01 -6.07
C GLY A 74 24.27 14.16 -7.33
N THR A 75 23.68 12.96 -7.42
CA THR A 75 23.65 12.17 -8.66
C THR A 75 22.30 12.32 -9.38
N THR A 76 22.25 11.87 -10.64
CA THR A 76 21.01 11.83 -11.44
C THR A 76 19.93 10.95 -10.80
N ALA A 77 20.30 9.90 -10.06
CA ALA A 77 19.38 9.01 -9.36
C ALA A 77 18.62 9.68 -8.20
N SER A 78 19.17 10.75 -7.61
CA SER A 78 18.59 11.42 -6.43
C SER A 78 17.18 11.96 -6.68
N VAL A 79 16.93 12.54 -7.85
CA VAL A 79 15.63 13.13 -8.20
C VAL A 79 14.53 12.06 -8.23
N ALA A 80 14.82 10.92 -8.86
CA ALA A 80 13.88 9.80 -8.92
C ALA A 80 13.64 9.19 -7.52
N ALA A 81 14.70 8.99 -6.73
CA ALA A 81 14.59 8.46 -5.38
C ALA A 81 13.79 9.39 -4.44
N LEU A 82 13.99 10.70 -4.53
CA LEU A 82 13.24 11.69 -3.74
C LEU A 82 11.76 11.73 -4.13
N ALA A 83 11.46 11.72 -5.43
CA ALA A 83 10.09 11.67 -5.92
C ALA A 83 9.39 10.37 -5.48
N ALA A 84 10.08 9.23 -5.53
CA ALA A 84 9.56 7.97 -5.01
C ALA A 84 9.25 8.04 -3.51
N ALA A 85 10.17 8.58 -2.70
CA ALA A 85 9.96 8.75 -1.26
C ALA A 85 8.75 9.66 -0.98
N ALA A 86 8.59 10.74 -1.75
CA ALA A 86 7.45 11.65 -1.61
C ALA A 86 6.11 10.93 -1.92
N LEU A 87 6.05 10.13 -3.00
CA LEU A 87 4.86 9.35 -3.32
C LEU A 87 4.53 8.30 -2.25
N LEU A 88 5.54 7.62 -1.69
CA LEU A 88 5.35 6.70 -0.57
C LEU A 88 4.83 7.43 0.68
N ALA A 89 5.34 8.62 0.98
CA ALA A 89 4.86 9.44 2.09
C ALA A 89 3.39 9.85 1.87
N VAL A 90 3.01 10.27 0.66
CA VAL A 90 1.61 10.56 0.29
C VAL A 90 0.74 9.32 0.49
N SER A 91 1.19 8.14 0.06
CA SER A 91 0.47 6.87 0.27
C SER A 91 0.27 6.54 1.75
N VAL A 92 1.29 6.77 2.59
CA VAL A 92 1.18 6.60 4.05
C VAL A 92 0.14 7.56 4.64
N ILE A 93 0.19 8.83 4.25
CA ILE A 93 -0.77 9.85 4.71
C ILE A 93 -2.19 9.48 4.30
N MET A 94 -2.41 9.10 3.02
CA MET A 94 -3.70 8.61 2.53
C MET A 94 -4.19 7.42 3.36
N SER A 95 -3.30 6.47 3.68
CA SER A 95 -3.64 5.32 4.50
C SER A 95 -4.18 5.73 5.86
N ILE A 96 -3.42 6.55 6.60
CA ILE A 96 -3.78 6.92 7.97
C ILE A 96 -5.02 7.80 8.00
N ALA A 97 -5.13 8.76 7.07
CA ALA A 97 -6.20 9.75 7.06
C ALA A 97 -7.52 9.21 6.47
N LEU A 98 -7.45 8.30 5.49
CA LEU A 98 -8.62 7.91 4.69
C LEU A 98 -8.96 6.42 4.79
N LEU A 99 -7.98 5.53 4.59
CA LEU A 99 -8.23 4.09 4.49
C LEU A 99 -8.37 3.40 5.86
N VAL A 100 -7.47 3.69 6.79
CA VAL A 100 -7.43 3.09 8.15
C VAL A 100 -8.72 3.36 8.94
N PRO A 101 -9.32 4.57 8.92
CA PRO A 101 -10.58 4.81 9.61
C PRO A 101 -11.75 3.96 9.09
N ILE A 102 -11.79 3.68 7.78
CA ILE A 102 -12.79 2.76 7.22
C ILE A 102 -12.45 1.32 7.63
N ASN A 103 -11.19 0.92 7.51
CA ASN A 103 -10.74 -0.43 7.84
C ASN A 103 -10.97 -0.79 9.32
N ASN A 104 -10.82 0.16 10.24
CA ASN A 104 -11.09 -0.04 11.67
C ASN A 104 -12.57 -0.30 11.95
N ARG A 105 -13.48 0.31 11.19
CA ARG A 105 -14.92 -0.03 11.23
C ARG A 105 -15.16 -1.43 10.68
N SER A 106 -14.59 -1.74 9.52
CA SER A 106 -14.72 -3.06 8.90
C SER A 106 -14.19 -4.20 9.79
N ALA A 107 -13.12 -3.94 10.55
CA ALA A 107 -12.50 -4.90 11.46
C ALA A 107 -13.39 -5.33 12.63
N SER A 108 -14.44 -4.58 12.97
CA SER A 108 -15.36 -4.90 14.05
C SER A 108 -16.66 -5.57 13.58
N TRP A 109 -16.89 -5.70 12.27
CA TRP A 109 -18.13 -6.27 11.76
C TRP A 109 -18.20 -7.78 11.97
N THR A 110 -19.41 -8.25 12.31
CA THR A 110 -19.84 -9.65 12.34
C THR A 110 -21.11 -9.82 11.49
N ASP A 111 -21.50 -11.07 11.22
CA ASP A 111 -22.71 -11.41 10.45
C ASP A 111 -24.00 -10.79 11.03
N GLU A 112 -24.00 -10.44 12.32
CA GLU A 112 -25.15 -9.84 13.02
C GLU A 112 -25.05 -8.31 13.17
N THR A 113 -23.87 -7.72 12.97
CA THR A 113 -23.56 -6.34 13.41
C THR A 113 -23.06 -5.41 12.32
N TYR A 114 -22.97 -5.87 11.07
CA TYR A 114 -22.58 -5.01 9.96
C TYR A 114 -23.65 -3.94 9.68
N PRO A 115 -23.23 -2.71 9.34
CA PRO A 115 -24.17 -1.62 9.08
C PRO A 115 -24.83 -1.78 7.70
N GLU A 116 -26.02 -1.21 7.50
CA GLU A 116 -26.75 -1.28 6.22
C GLU A 116 -25.94 -0.68 5.05
N ASP A 117 -25.09 0.31 5.32
CA ASP A 117 -24.25 1.02 4.35
C ASP A 117 -22.89 0.32 4.07
N TRP A 118 -22.68 -0.91 4.55
CA TRP A 118 -21.39 -1.61 4.44
C TRP A 118 -20.82 -1.66 3.02
N ARG A 119 -21.69 -1.78 2.00
CA ARG A 119 -21.29 -1.78 0.58
C ARG A 119 -20.74 -0.43 0.13
N GLU A 120 -21.35 0.66 0.58
CA GLU A 120 -20.89 2.01 0.25
C GLU A 120 -19.52 2.28 0.90
N GLN A 121 -19.37 1.93 2.18
CA GLN A 121 -18.10 2.06 2.90
C GLN A 121 -16.99 1.23 2.24
N THR A 122 -17.34 0.02 1.84
CA THR A 122 -16.48 -0.88 1.08
C THR A 122 -16.04 -0.28 -0.25
N GLN A 123 -16.99 0.16 -1.08
CA GLN A 123 -16.69 0.73 -2.40
C GLN A 123 -15.84 2.00 -2.28
N ARG A 124 -16.09 2.82 -1.25
CA ARG A 124 -15.29 4.00 -0.96
C ARG A 124 -13.85 3.62 -0.62
N TRP A 125 -13.65 2.58 0.20
CA TRP A 125 -12.30 2.06 0.48
C TRP A 125 -11.63 1.55 -0.78
N ASP A 126 -12.32 0.74 -1.58
CA ASP A 126 -11.78 0.15 -2.82
C ASP A 126 -11.35 1.25 -3.81
N ASN A 127 -12.18 2.30 -3.99
CA ASN A 127 -11.86 3.45 -4.84
C ASN A 127 -10.61 4.22 -4.36
N LEU A 128 -10.51 4.49 -3.06
CA LEU A 128 -9.33 5.12 -2.47
C LEU A 128 -8.09 4.24 -2.60
N HIS A 129 -8.27 2.93 -2.48
CA HIS A 129 -7.20 1.96 -2.61
C HIS A 129 -6.67 1.88 -4.05
N TYR A 130 -7.53 1.93 -5.08
CA TYR A 130 -7.07 2.01 -6.46
C TYR A 130 -6.18 3.23 -6.72
N ILE A 131 -6.55 4.40 -6.19
CA ILE A 131 -5.73 5.62 -6.30
C ILE A 131 -4.38 5.40 -5.61
N ARG A 132 -4.41 4.82 -4.40
CA ARG A 132 -3.19 4.51 -3.66
C ARG A 132 -2.29 3.52 -4.40
N VAL A 133 -2.85 2.49 -5.02
CA VAL A 133 -2.11 1.52 -5.85
C VAL A 133 -1.42 2.23 -7.01
N ALA A 134 -2.09 3.15 -7.71
CA ALA A 134 -1.45 3.93 -8.78
C ALA A 134 -0.26 4.75 -8.28
N ILE A 135 -0.39 5.38 -7.10
CA ILE A 135 0.67 6.16 -6.46
C ILE A 135 1.87 5.29 -6.12
N ILE A 136 1.67 4.14 -5.46
CA ILE A 136 2.78 3.27 -5.04
C ILE A 136 3.41 2.52 -6.21
N VAL A 137 2.67 2.22 -7.28
CA VAL A 137 3.24 1.72 -8.54
C VAL A 137 4.14 2.78 -9.18
N GLY A 138 3.71 4.04 -9.21
CA GLY A 138 4.55 5.16 -9.64
C GLY A 138 5.82 5.31 -8.80
N ALA A 139 5.69 5.19 -7.47
CA ALA A 139 6.83 5.21 -6.57
C ALA A 139 7.81 4.06 -6.86
N PHE A 140 7.30 2.83 -7.05
CA PHE A 140 8.11 1.67 -7.37
C PHE A 140 8.85 1.82 -8.72
N ALA A 141 8.18 2.35 -9.74
CA ALA A 141 8.82 2.64 -11.03
C ALA A 141 9.98 3.64 -10.86
N LEU A 142 9.80 4.68 -10.05
CA LEU A 142 10.85 5.65 -9.75
C LEU A 142 12.01 5.06 -8.93
N VAL A 143 11.73 4.14 -7.99
CA VAL A 143 12.78 3.35 -7.30
C VAL A 143 13.58 2.53 -8.31
N ALA A 144 12.92 1.86 -9.25
CA ALA A 144 13.60 1.08 -10.30
C ALA A 144 14.46 1.96 -11.20
N VAL A 145 13.96 3.13 -11.62
CA VAL A 145 14.73 4.13 -12.38
C VAL A 145 15.95 4.60 -11.60
N ALA A 146 15.78 4.92 -10.31
CA ALA A 146 16.90 5.32 -9.46
C ALA A 146 17.94 4.19 -9.36
N ALA A 147 17.51 2.94 -9.22
CA ALA A 147 18.40 1.78 -9.13
C ALA A 147 19.20 1.51 -10.41
N THR A 148 18.67 1.86 -11.59
CA THR A 148 19.36 1.70 -12.88
C THR A 148 20.18 2.91 -13.31
N SER A 149 20.05 4.05 -12.60
CA SER A 149 20.73 5.32 -12.92
C SER A 149 21.95 5.59 -12.04
N LEU A 150 22.45 4.55 -11.36
CA LEU A 150 23.57 4.59 -10.42
C LEU A 150 24.93 4.44 -11.10
#